data_AF-A0A2S9FIY2-F1
#
_entry.id   AF-A0A2S9FIY2-F1
#
_cell.length_a   1.000
_cell.length_b   1.000
_cell.length_c   1.000
_cell.angle_alpha   90.00
_cell.angle_beta   90.00
_cell.angle_gamma   90.00
#
_symmetry.space_group_name_H-M   'P 1'
#
loop_
_entity.id
_entity.type
_entity.pdbx_description
1 polymer ?
#
loop_
_entity_poly.entity_id
_entity_poly.type
_entity_poly.pdbx_seq_one_letter_code
_entity_poly.pdbx_strand_id
1 'polypeptide(L)'
;MTISYDEVLRDRIRGHLTGHDRRTVTDPSKRHAAVAVVLVDSLVGEDRVDPAPVDDWIAGRPMPEDLDGRMVNVSGGASFLLCRRASRLSSHSAQWALPGGRLDPG
;
A
#
# COMPACT_ATOMS: atom_id res chain seq x y z
N MET A 1 5.06 -12.28 -13.61
CA MET A 1 3.68 -12.82 -13.73
C MET A 1 2.75 -11.72 -13.27
N THR A 2 1.89 -11.21 -14.15
CA THR A 2 0.93 -10.14 -13.84
C THR A 2 -0.40 -10.76 -13.39
N ILE A 3 -1.03 -10.18 -12.37
CA ILE A 3 -2.34 -10.58 -11.88
C ILE A 3 -3.37 -9.71 -12.59
N SER A 4 -4.38 -10.27 -13.25
CA SER A 4 -5.40 -9.47 -13.93
C SER A 4 -6.31 -8.76 -12.92
N TYR A 5 -6.59 -7.47 -13.14
CA TYR A 5 -7.56 -6.72 -12.33
C TYR A 5 -8.97 -6.94 -12.90
N ASP A 6 -9.61 -8.03 -12.49
CA ASP A 6 -10.92 -8.44 -13.00
C ASP A 6 -11.86 -8.94 -11.88
N GLU A 7 -13.10 -9.29 -12.25
CA GLU A 7 -14.09 -9.81 -11.30
C GLU A 7 -13.69 -11.20 -10.74
N VAL A 8 -12.91 -11.99 -11.48
CA VAL A 8 -12.41 -13.29 -11.00
C VAL A 8 -11.45 -13.08 -9.83
N LEU A 9 -10.53 -12.11 -9.95
CA LEU A 9 -9.66 -11.70 -8.85
C LEU A 9 -10.48 -11.19 -7.65
N ARG A 10 -11.49 -10.35 -7.92
CA ARG A 10 -12.36 -9.82 -6.86
C ARG A 10 -13.05 -10.92 -6.07
N ASP A 11 -13.63 -11.90 -6.76
CA ASP A 11 -14.32 -13.03 -6.13
C ASP A 11 -13.34 -13.92 -5.35
N ARG A 12 -12.14 -14.16 -5.90
CA ARG A 12 -11.08 -14.90 -5.19
C ARG A 12 -10.66 -14.20 -3.90
N ILE A 13 -10.44 -12.89 -3.95
CA ILE A 13 -10.08 -12.09 -2.77
C ILE A 13 -11.22 -12.15 -1.74
N ARG A 14 -12.46 -11.97 -2.18
CA ARG A 14 -13.62 -12.09 -1.30
C ARG A 14 -13.65 -13.45 -0.60
N GLY A 15 -13.49 -14.54 -1.35
CA GLY A 15 -13.44 -15.90 -0.81
C GLY A 15 -12.34 -16.08 0.25
N HIS A 16 -11.12 -15.62 -0.04
CA HIS A 16 -10.02 -15.68 0.93
C HIS A 16 -10.32 -14.85 2.18
N LEU A 17 -10.79 -13.60 2.02
CA LEU A 17 -11.11 -12.72 3.15
C LEU A 17 -12.22 -13.30 4.03
N THR A 18 -13.25 -13.89 3.44
CA THR A 18 -14.35 -14.53 4.20
C THR A 18 -13.89 -15.76 4.99
N GLY A 19 -12.79 -16.40 4.60
CA GLY A 19 -12.21 -17.52 5.33
C GLY A 19 -11.44 -17.13 6.59
N HIS A 20 -11.17 -15.84 6.79
CA HIS A 20 -10.48 -15.35 7.98
C HIS A 20 -11.46 -14.94 9.08
N ASP A 21 -11.20 -15.39 10.31
CA ASP A 21 -11.94 -14.92 11.48
C ASP A 21 -11.65 -13.44 11.77
N ARG A 22 -12.70 -12.62 11.82
CA ARG A 22 -12.59 -11.18 12.03
C ARG A 22 -12.42 -10.89 13.52
N ARG A 23 -11.19 -10.66 13.93
CA ARG A 23 -10.87 -10.24 15.29
C ARG A 23 -11.17 -8.75 15.49
N THR A 24 -11.83 -8.44 16.59
CA THR A 24 -12.07 -7.06 17.04
C THR A 24 -11.42 -6.89 18.39
N VAL A 25 -10.58 -5.86 18.53
CA VAL A 25 -9.98 -5.47 19.80
C VAL A 25 -10.36 -4.02 20.04
N THR A 26 -11.04 -3.77 21.15
CA THR A 26 -11.38 -2.41 21.59
C THR A 26 -10.50 -2.08 22.78
N ASP A 27 -9.59 -1.13 22.60
CA ASP A 27 -8.78 -0.57 23.66
C ASP A 27 -9.04 0.95 23.72
N PRO A 28 -9.72 1.45 24.76
CA PRO A 28 -10.04 2.87 24.89
C PRO A 28 -8.79 3.73 25.19
N SER A 29 -7.66 3.13 25.59
CA SER A 29 -6.40 3.84 25.78
C SER A 29 -5.68 4.16 24.46
N LYS A 30 -6.10 3.54 23.34
CA LYS A 30 -5.47 3.71 22.03
C LYS A 30 -6.21 4.72 21.19
N ARG A 31 -5.45 5.45 20.37
CA ARG A 31 -6.01 6.27 19.29
C ARG A 31 -6.43 5.35 18.15
N HIS A 32 -7.71 5.35 17.80
CA HIS A 32 -8.21 4.53 16.71
C HIS A 32 -7.94 5.18 15.36
N ALA A 33 -7.55 4.37 14.40
CA ALA A 33 -7.33 4.75 13.02
C ALA A 33 -7.86 3.62 12.12
N ALA A 34 -8.24 3.97 10.90
CA ALA A 34 -8.63 3.03 9.88
C ALA A 34 -7.83 3.30 8.60
N VAL A 35 -7.53 2.22 7.90
CA VAL A 35 -6.89 2.25 6.58
C VAL A 35 -7.68 1.37 5.62
N ALA A 36 -7.59 1.69 4.34
CA ALA A 36 -8.14 0.88 3.27
C ALA A 36 -7.01 0.23 2.48
N VAL A 37 -7.16 -1.05 2.16
CA VAL A 37 -6.39 -1.72 1.12
C VAL A 37 -7.18 -1.58 -0.18
N VAL A 38 -6.69 -0.74 -1.09
CA VAL A 38 -7.38 -0.42 -2.34
C VAL A 38 -6.61 -1.08 -3.49
N LEU A 39 -7.33 -1.85 -4.30
CA LEU A 39 -6.82 -2.43 -5.53
C LEU A 39 -7.28 -1.60 -6.72
N VAL A 40 -6.36 -1.41 -7.67
CA VAL A 40 -6.59 -0.69 -8.92
C VAL A 40 -5.98 -1.47 -10.08
N ASP A 41 -6.42 -1.20 -11.29
CA ASP A 41 -5.70 -1.64 -12.48
C ASP A 41 -4.45 -0.77 -12.69
N SER A 42 -3.44 -1.33 -13.34
CA SER A 42 -2.24 -0.62 -13.75
C SER A 42 -1.80 -1.09 -15.13
N LEU A 43 -1.36 -0.16 -15.98
CA LEU A 43 -0.94 -0.48 -17.34
C LEU A 43 0.58 -0.70 -17.38
N VAL A 44 1.00 -1.66 -18.20
CA VAL A 44 2.42 -1.95 -18.39
C VAL A 44 3.15 -0.71 -18.91
N GLY A 45 4.19 -0.30 -18.17
CA GLY A 45 5.05 0.83 -18.50
C GLY A 45 4.54 2.19 -18.03
N GLU A 46 3.56 2.25 -17.11
CA GLU A 46 3.18 3.51 -16.44
C GLU A 46 4.19 3.97 -15.40
N ASP A 47 5.10 3.10 -15.00
CA ASP A 47 6.08 3.30 -13.93
C ASP A 47 7.52 3.37 -14.47
N ARG A 48 7.71 3.78 -15.73
CA ARG A 48 9.05 3.89 -16.35
C ARG A 48 10.01 4.81 -15.60
N VAL A 49 9.47 5.74 -14.81
CA VAL A 49 10.23 6.68 -13.99
C VAL A 49 9.67 6.64 -12.57
N ASP A 50 10.48 6.18 -11.62
CA ASP A 50 10.20 6.33 -10.20
C ASP A 50 10.69 7.72 -9.73
N PRO A 51 9.79 8.66 -9.37
CA PRO A 51 10.18 9.99 -8.91
C PRO A 51 10.72 9.98 -7.47
N ALA A 52 10.67 8.86 -6.74
CA ALA A 52 11.15 8.79 -5.37
C ALA A 52 12.69 8.76 -5.33
N PRO A 53 13.34 9.57 -4.48
CA PRO A 53 14.76 9.44 -4.20
C PRO A 53 14.99 8.13 -3.43
N VAL A 54 15.56 7.14 -4.12
CA VAL A 54 15.69 5.77 -3.61
C VAL A 54 16.50 5.71 -2.31
N ASP A 55 17.62 6.42 -2.30
CA ASP A 55 18.53 6.48 -1.15
C ASP A 55 17.85 7.04 0.11
N ASP A 56 16.97 8.03 -0.06
CA ASP A 56 16.27 8.66 1.05
C ASP A 56 15.20 7.75 1.67
N TRP A 57 14.51 6.94 0.87
CA TRP A 57 13.41 6.10 1.38
C TRP A 57 13.90 4.78 1.97
N ILE A 58 15.01 4.23 1.46
CA ILE A 58 15.64 3.02 2.01
C ILE A 58 16.12 3.31 3.44
N ALA A 59 16.57 4.54 3.70
CA ALA A 59 17.00 5.02 5.01
C ALA A 59 18.05 4.09 5.67
N GLY A 60 18.98 3.57 4.85
CA GLY A 60 20.04 2.66 5.29
C GLY A 60 19.59 1.23 5.61
N ARG A 61 18.32 0.86 5.33
CA ARG A 61 17.88 -0.53 5.46
C ARG A 61 18.56 -1.42 4.42
N PRO A 62 18.94 -2.66 4.77
CA PRO A 62 19.54 -3.59 3.81
C PRO A 62 18.54 -3.90 2.69
N MET A 63 18.99 -3.75 1.45
CA MET A 63 18.22 -4.13 0.26
C MET A 63 18.62 -5.56 -0.15
N PRO A 64 17.67 -6.44 -0.49
CA PRO A 64 17.95 -7.70 -1.16
C PRO A 64 18.79 -7.48 -2.43
N GLU A 65 19.73 -8.39 -2.72
CA GLU A 65 20.66 -8.25 -3.86
C GLU A 65 19.95 -8.21 -5.23
N ASP A 66 18.73 -8.72 -5.30
CA ASP A 66 17.89 -8.80 -6.50
C ASP A 66 16.97 -7.59 -6.70
N LEU A 67 16.99 -6.61 -5.79
CA LEU A 67 16.15 -5.42 -5.85
C LEU A 67 17.00 -4.14 -5.82
N ASP A 68 16.69 -3.17 -6.68
CA ASP A 68 17.35 -1.86 -6.73
C ASP A 68 16.56 -0.78 -5.97
N GLY A 69 15.43 -1.14 -5.38
CA GLY A 69 14.55 -0.25 -4.64
C GLY A 69 13.74 0.72 -5.50
N ARG A 70 13.76 0.60 -6.82
CA ARG A 70 12.98 1.42 -7.73
C ARG A 70 11.66 0.74 -8.06
N MET A 71 10.58 1.51 -8.12
CA MET A 71 9.29 1.06 -8.63
C MET A 71 9.25 1.24 -10.15
N VAL A 72 10.10 0.52 -10.89
CA VAL A 72 10.22 0.62 -12.35
C VAL A 72 9.97 -0.73 -13.01
N ASN A 73 9.12 -0.77 -14.04
CA ASN A 73 8.70 -1.97 -14.76
C ASN A 73 8.02 -3.04 -13.88
N VAL A 74 7.41 -2.62 -12.77
CA VAL A 74 6.56 -3.44 -11.91
C VAL A 74 5.07 -3.29 -12.25
N SER A 75 4.69 -2.30 -13.06
CA SER A 75 3.33 -2.07 -13.52
C SER A 75 2.80 -3.16 -14.46
N GLY A 76 1.49 -3.42 -14.37
CA GLY A 76 0.80 -4.40 -15.20
C GLY A 76 -0.20 -5.24 -14.38
N GLY A 77 -1.48 -4.95 -14.53
CA GLY A 77 -2.57 -5.64 -13.84
C GLY A 77 -2.83 -5.10 -12.43
N ALA A 78 -3.41 -5.94 -11.57
CA ALA A 78 -3.88 -5.57 -10.24
C ALA A 78 -2.74 -5.07 -9.34
N SER A 79 -2.91 -3.86 -8.84
CA SER A 79 -1.93 -3.14 -8.01
C SER A 79 -2.56 -2.56 -6.75
N PHE A 80 -1.76 -2.38 -5.69
CA PHE A 80 -2.19 -1.65 -4.50
C PHE A 80 -2.00 -0.15 -4.67
N LEU A 81 -3.00 0.64 -4.27
CA LEU A 81 -2.85 2.08 -4.13
C LEU A 81 -2.14 2.40 -2.80
N LEU A 82 -0.99 3.07 -2.90
CA LEU A 82 -0.28 3.64 -1.76
C LEU A 82 -0.22 5.16 -1.89
N CYS A 83 -0.25 5.85 -0.75
CA CYS A 83 -0.11 7.30 -0.68
C CYS A 83 1.26 7.66 -0.11
N ARG A 84 1.94 8.65 -0.71
CA ARG A 84 3.08 9.30 -0.08
C ARG A 84 2.53 10.36 0.89
N ARG A 85 2.80 10.19 2.19
CA ARG A 85 2.36 11.13 3.23
C ARG A 85 3.00 12.51 3.03
N ALA A 86 2.25 13.58 3.29
CA ALA A 86 2.78 14.93 3.16
C ALA A 86 4.01 15.14 4.06
N SER A 87 5.03 15.82 3.52
CA SER A 87 6.32 16.03 4.21
C SER A 87 6.19 16.88 5.48
N ARG A 88 5.13 17.68 5.58
CA ARG A 88 4.85 18.56 6.73
C ARG A 88 4.13 17.88 7.90
N LEU A 89 3.76 16.60 7.79
CA LEU A 89 3.10 15.91 8.89
C LEU A 89 4.06 15.76 10.08
N SER A 90 3.55 15.97 11.29
CA SER A 90 4.33 15.85 12.53
C SER A 90 4.75 14.41 12.84
N SER A 91 4.16 13.42 12.17
CA SER A 91 4.43 12.00 12.36
C SER A 91 4.40 11.25 11.03
N HIS A 92 5.34 10.32 10.85
CA HIS A 92 5.48 9.49 9.65
C HIS A 92 5.47 10.32 8.36
N SER A 93 6.10 11.50 8.37
CA SER A 93 6.18 12.39 7.20
C SER A 93 6.89 11.68 6.06
N ALA A 94 6.42 11.95 4.83
CA ALA A 94 6.99 11.36 3.62
C ALA A 94 7.09 9.83 3.67
N GLN A 95 6.31 9.10 4.45
CA GLN A 95 6.28 7.63 4.35
C GLN A 95 5.22 7.20 3.34
N TRP A 96 5.45 6.08 2.65
CA TRP A 96 4.38 5.39 1.93
C TRP A 96 3.43 4.76 2.95
N ALA A 97 2.13 4.92 2.74
CA ALA A 97 1.11 4.39 3.61
C ALA A 97 -0.13 3.98 2.82
N LEU A 98 -0.93 3.09 3.40
CA LEU A 98 -2.28 2.83 2.93
C LEU A 98 -3.15 4.09 3.09
N PRO A 99 -4.10 4.35 2.18
CA PRO A 99 -5.10 5.40 2.35
C PRO A 99 -5.83 5.24 3.69
N GLY A 100 -5.90 6.29 4.49
CA GLY A 100 -6.53 6.22 5.81
C GLY A 100 -6.13 7.34 6.75
N GLY A 101 -6.61 7.23 7.99
CA GLY A 101 -6.42 8.26 8.99
C GLY A 101 -7.02 7.91 10.33
N ARG A 102 -6.92 8.86 11.24
CA ARG A 102 -7.54 8.81 12.57
C ARG A 102 -9.07 8.74 12.40
N LEU A 103 -9.74 7.95 13.23
CA LEU A 103 -11.20 7.99 13.31
C LEU A 103 -11.63 9.32 13.96
N ASP A 104 -12.56 10.01 13.31
CA ASP A 104 -13.22 11.18 13.87
C ASP A 104 -14.51 10.78 14.62
N PRO A 105 -14.99 11.59 15.58
CA PRO A 105 -16.18 11.28 16.36
C PRO A 105 -17.49 11.17 15.57
N GLY A 106 -17.48 11.55 14.28
CA GLY A 106 -18.68 11.76 13.47
C GLY A 106 -18.97 13.24 13.32
#